data_AF-A0A1Y2F7Z7-F1
#
_entry.id   AF-A0A1Y2F7Z7-F1
#
_cell.length_a   1.000
_cell.length_b   1.000
_cell.length_c   1.000
_cell.angle_alpha   90.00
_cell.angle_beta   90.00
_cell.angle_gamma   90.00
#
_symmetry.space_group_name_H-M   'P 1'
#
loop_
_entity.id
_entity.type
_entity.pdbx_description
1 polymer ?
#
loop_
_entity_poly.entity_id
_entity_poly.type
_entity_poly.pdbx_seq_one_letter_code
_entity_poly.pdbx_strand_id
1 'polypeptide(L)'
;KKALIPFKRQDRILLLGEGNFSFAASLAQHHLDDASLLVATSFDTAEEVRAKYADGEEQISIVTDCGGAVLHGIDATRLAEQSARLCKDFSRRLGIETLKFDTVLFNFPHVAAGIKDQDRNIVANQTMLRDFFKDVPHVLNEGGSIAVSLALGKTYERWNLKGLAKDAGLQLARSGQFVGAAFPGYEHRRTSG
;
A
#
# COMPACT_ATOMS: atom_id res chain seq x y z
N LYS A 1 21.46 10.00 4.48
CA LYS A 1 20.20 10.58 4.99
C LYS A 1 19.40 9.46 5.65
N LYS A 2 18.77 9.70 6.81
CA LYS A 2 17.94 8.69 7.50
C LYS A 2 16.68 8.40 6.67
N ALA A 3 16.29 7.14 6.56
CA ALA A 3 15.06 6.74 5.87
C ALA A 3 13.84 7.40 6.53
N LEU A 4 12.87 7.84 5.71
CA LEU A 4 11.59 8.31 6.25
C LEU A 4 10.72 7.08 6.56
N ILE A 5 10.42 6.87 7.84
CA ILE A 5 9.43 5.88 8.28
C ILE A 5 8.10 6.61 8.49
N PRO A 6 7.08 6.35 7.64
CA PRO A 6 5.86 7.16 7.64
C PRO A 6 4.86 6.81 8.74
N PHE A 7 5.10 5.75 9.52
CA PHE A 7 4.21 5.20 10.56
C PHE A 7 4.91 5.10 11.92
N LYS A 8 4.14 4.84 12.98
CA LYS A 8 4.63 4.43 14.30
C LYS A 8 4.53 2.91 14.46
N ARG A 9 5.23 2.36 15.46
CA ARG A 9 5.32 0.90 15.67
C ARG A 9 3.98 0.23 16.00
N GLN A 10 3.10 0.97 16.64
CA GLN A 10 1.77 0.55 17.09
C GLN A 10 0.64 0.90 16.10
N ASP A 11 0.96 1.49 14.95
CA ASP A 11 -0.07 1.94 14.00
C ASP A 11 -0.87 0.74 13.45
N ARG A 12 -2.14 0.98 13.16
CA ARG A 12 -2.93 0.13 12.28
C ARG A 12 -2.57 0.47 10.84
N ILE A 13 -1.93 -0.45 10.15
CA ILE A 13 -1.35 -0.24 8.84
C ILE A 13 -2.10 -1.03 7.76
N LEU A 14 -2.44 -0.34 6.68
CA LEU A 14 -2.89 -0.94 5.43
C LEU A 14 -1.82 -0.75 4.36
N LEU A 15 -1.34 -1.85 3.77
CA LEU A 15 -0.46 -1.84 2.61
C LEU A 15 -1.28 -2.16 1.36
N LEU A 16 -1.18 -1.30 0.36
CA LEU A 16 -1.87 -1.42 -0.92
C LEU A 16 -0.88 -1.76 -2.04
N GLY A 17 -1.25 -2.72 -2.88
CA GLY A 17 -0.50 -3.06 -4.09
C GLY A 17 0.82 -3.77 -3.81
N GLU A 18 0.89 -4.60 -2.77
CA GLU A 18 2.03 -5.48 -2.53
C GLU A 18 2.23 -6.43 -3.74
N GLY A 19 3.50 -6.66 -4.08
CA GLY A 19 3.92 -7.65 -5.07
C GLY A 19 4.07 -9.02 -4.41
N ASN A 20 5.32 -9.39 -4.09
CA ASN A 20 5.63 -10.63 -3.37
C ASN A 20 5.47 -10.53 -1.85
N PHE A 21 4.87 -9.47 -1.30
CA PHE A 21 4.69 -9.25 0.14
C PHE A 21 5.96 -9.12 1.00
N SER A 22 7.15 -9.04 0.40
CA SER A 22 8.42 -8.91 1.16
C SER A 22 8.51 -7.60 1.98
N PHE A 23 7.84 -6.53 1.55
CA PHE A 23 7.76 -5.30 2.33
C PHE A 23 6.90 -5.49 3.58
N ALA A 24 5.72 -6.11 3.41
CA ALA A 24 4.84 -6.48 4.51
C ALA A 24 5.55 -7.40 5.53
N ALA A 25 6.26 -8.44 5.06
CA ALA A 25 7.01 -9.35 5.91
C ALA A 25 8.08 -8.62 6.74
N SER A 26 8.86 -7.74 6.10
CA SER A 26 9.85 -6.90 6.76
C SER A 26 9.26 -5.96 7.82
N LEU A 27 8.08 -5.38 7.53
CA LEU A 27 7.36 -4.56 8.49
C LEU A 27 6.95 -5.37 9.72
N ALA A 28 6.31 -6.52 9.48
CA ALA A 28 5.79 -7.39 10.53
C ALA A 28 6.90 -7.88 11.48
N GLN A 29 8.06 -8.25 10.94
CA GLN A 29 9.17 -8.80 11.73
C GLN A 29 10.00 -7.76 12.48
N HIS A 30 10.13 -6.53 11.95
CA HIS A 30 11.17 -5.60 12.42
C HIS A 30 10.64 -4.24 12.86
N HIS A 31 9.49 -3.81 12.33
CA HIS A 31 9.04 -2.43 12.45
C HIS A 31 7.83 -2.24 13.35
N LEU A 32 7.07 -3.31 13.58
CA LEU A 32 5.85 -3.26 14.36
C LEU A 32 6.02 -3.93 15.72
N ASP A 33 5.18 -3.52 16.68
CA ASP A 33 5.04 -4.19 17.96
C ASP A 33 3.69 -4.92 18.06
N ASP A 34 3.49 -5.66 19.15
CA ASP A 34 2.32 -6.52 19.37
C ASP A 34 0.99 -5.74 19.43
N ALA A 35 1.02 -4.42 19.60
CA ALA A 35 -0.17 -3.58 19.63
C ALA A 35 -0.62 -3.13 18.22
N SER A 36 0.21 -3.35 17.20
CA SER A 36 -0.09 -3.00 15.81
C SER A 36 -1.13 -3.91 15.17
N LEU A 37 -1.68 -3.46 14.04
CA LEU A 37 -2.44 -4.31 13.12
C LEU A 37 -1.88 -4.10 11.71
N LEU A 38 -1.56 -5.18 11.01
CA LEU A 38 -1.08 -5.11 9.64
C LEU A 38 -2.06 -5.83 8.71
N VAL A 39 -2.55 -5.09 7.71
CA VAL A 39 -3.28 -5.65 6.57
C VAL A 39 -2.46 -5.39 5.32
N ALA A 40 -1.96 -6.44 4.69
CA ALA A 40 -1.23 -6.35 3.45
C ALA A 40 -2.10 -6.80 2.28
N THR A 41 -2.12 -6.04 1.19
CA THR A 41 -3.04 -6.30 0.07
C THR A 41 -2.37 -6.25 -1.29
N SER A 42 -2.78 -7.13 -2.19
CA SER A 42 -2.41 -7.10 -3.61
C SER A 42 -3.61 -6.76 -4.49
N PHE A 43 -3.34 -6.11 -5.62
CA PHE A 43 -4.33 -5.99 -6.70
C PHE A 43 -4.55 -7.33 -7.41
N ASP A 44 -3.44 -8.06 -7.66
CA ASP A 44 -3.45 -9.41 -8.20
C ASP A 44 -4.25 -10.38 -7.31
N THR A 45 -4.85 -11.41 -7.91
CA THR A 45 -5.46 -12.53 -7.16
C THR A 45 -4.39 -13.40 -6.48
N ALA A 46 -4.81 -14.28 -5.57
CA ALA A 46 -3.89 -15.21 -4.91
C ALA A 46 -3.17 -16.11 -5.93
N GLU A 47 -3.89 -16.58 -6.96
CA GLU A 47 -3.35 -17.40 -8.04
C GLU A 47 -2.30 -16.64 -8.85
N GLU A 48 -2.58 -15.37 -9.18
CA GLU A 48 -1.65 -14.51 -9.93
C GLU A 48 -0.38 -14.21 -9.12
N VAL A 49 -0.52 -13.92 -7.82
CA VAL A 49 0.63 -13.73 -6.92
C VAL A 49 1.50 -14.99 -6.90
N ARG A 50 0.90 -16.18 -6.72
CA ARG A 50 1.64 -17.46 -6.71
C ARG A 50 2.33 -17.75 -8.04
N ALA A 51 1.70 -17.39 -9.15
CA ALA A 51 2.28 -17.59 -10.48
C ALA A 51 3.43 -16.61 -10.77
N LYS A 52 3.34 -15.36 -10.31
CA LYS A 52 4.33 -14.30 -10.55
C LYS A 52 5.52 -14.35 -9.59
N TYR A 53 5.31 -14.78 -8.35
CA TYR A 53 6.29 -14.70 -7.28
C TYR A 53 6.46 -16.04 -6.58
N ALA A 54 7.53 -16.77 -6.94
CA ALA A 54 7.84 -18.07 -6.35
C ALA A 54 8.08 -18.01 -4.83
N ASP A 55 8.55 -16.86 -4.35
CA ASP A 55 8.78 -16.54 -2.94
C ASP A 55 7.55 -15.94 -2.24
N GLY A 56 6.46 -15.65 -2.97
CA GLY A 56 5.31 -14.92 -2.42
C GLY A 56 4.62 -15.65 -1.26
N GLU A 57 4.44 -16.96 -1.35
CA GLU A 57 3.81 -17.77 -0.29
C GLU A 57 4.64 -17.78 1.00
N GLU A 58 5.98 -17.79 0.89
CA GLU A 58 6.87 -17.70 2.06
C GLU A 58 6.72 -16.35 2.76
N GLN A 59 6.71 -15.25 2.00
CA GLN A 59 6.52 -13.91 2.56
C GLN A 59 5.13 -13.74 3.20
N ILE A 60 4.10 -14.30 2.58
CA ILE A 60 2.73 -14.30 3.12
C ILE A 60 2.68 -15.05 4.45
N SER A 61 3.32 -16.23 4.54
CA SER A 61 3.40 -17.00 5.79
C SER A 61 4.02 -16.16 6.91
N ILE A 62 5.12 -15.46 6.64
CA ILE A 62 5.78 -14.58 7.61
C ILE A 62 4.81 -13.50 8.12
N VAL A 63 4.06 -12.85 7.23
CA VAL A 63 3.07 -11.82 7.61
C VAL A 63 1.99 -12.42 8.52
N THR A 64 1.47 -13.60 8.20
CA THR A 64 0.41 -14.25 8.98
C THR A 64 0.92 -14.80 10.31
N ASP A 65 2.14 -15.33 10.35
CA ASP A 65 2.77 -15.85 11.58
C ASP A 65 3.06 -14.73 12.58
N CYS A 66 3.32 -13.52 12.08
CA CYS A 66 3.40 -12.29 12.88
C CYS A 66 2.02 -11.69 13.23
N GLY A 67 0.92 -12.37 12.92
CA GLY A 67 -0.44 -11.96 13.28
C GLY A 67 -1.09 -10.91 12.38
N GLY A 68 -0.46 -10.59 11.24
CA GLY A 68 -1.02 -9.76 10.17
C GLY A 68 -2.01 -10.54 9.30
N ALA A 69 -2.74 -9.82 8.44
CA ALA A 69 -3.64 -10.42 7.45
C ALA A 69 -3.19 -10.09 6.03
N VAL A 70 -3.44 -11.01 5.11
CA VAL A 70 -3.18 -10.84 3.67
C VAL A 70 -4.49 -10.97 2.91
N LEU A 71 -4.76 -10.00 2.03
CA LEU A 71 -5.95 -9.97 1.17
C LEU A 71 -5.57 -9.74 -0.29
N HIS A 72 -6.22 -10.45 -1.20
CA HIS A 72 -5.98 -10.35 -2.64
C HIS A 72 -7.16 -9.72 -3.38
N GLY A 73 -6.93 -9.21 -4.60
CA GLY A 73 -7.97 -8.57 -5.39
C GLY A 73 -8.53 -7.31 -4.73
N ILE A 74 -7.67 -6.50 -4.11
CA ILE A 74 -8.03 -5.21 -3.52
C ILE A 74 -7.66 -4.09 -4.49
N ASP A 75 -8.65 -3.29 -4.88
CA ASP A 75 -8.47 -2.15 -5.76
C ASP A 75 -8.33 -0.89 -4.91
N ALA A 76 -7.15 -0.27 -4.94
CA ALA A 76 -6.87 0.95 -4.19
C ALA A 76 -7.76 2.13 -4.58
N THR A 77 -8.45 2.06 -5.73
CA THR A 77 -9.40 3.09 -6.18
C THR A 77 -10.85 2.86 -5.73
N ARG A 78 -11.13 1.74 -5.03
CA ARG A 78 -12.49 1.31 -4.60
C ARG A 78 -12.51 0.78 -3.16
N LEU A 79 -11.64 1.31 -2.30
CA LEU A 79 -11.55 1.04 -0.87
C LEU A 79 -12.86 1.24 -0.10
N ALA A 80 -13.68 2.22 -0.43
CA ALA A 80 -14.97 2.44 0.25
C ALA A 80 -15.89 1.22 0.12
N GLU A 81 -16.02 0.70 -1.11
CA GLU A 81 -16.80 -0.49 -1.43
C GLU A 81 -16.19 -1.76 -0.83
N GLN A 82 -14.87 -1.79 -0.65
CA GLN A 82 -14.12 -2.94 -0.15
C GLN A 82 -13.82 -2.88 1.35
N SER A 83 -14.24 -1.82 2.06
CA SER A 83 -13.94 -1.57 3.48
C SER A 83 -14.34 -2.73 4.40
N ALA A 84 -15.50 -3.34 4.15
CA ALA A 84 -15.97 -4.52 4.89
C ALA A 84 -15.07 -5.75 4.69
N ARG A 85 -14.41 -5.89 3.53
CA ARG A 85 -13.45 -6.97 3.28
C ARG A 85 -12.14 -6.74 4.04
N LEU A 86 -11.69 -5.48 4.12
CA LEU A 86 -10.45 -5.11 4.83
C LEU A 86 -10.53 -5.37 6.34
N CYS A 87 -11.73 -5.31 6.93
CA CYS A 87 -11.92 -5.55 8.35
C CYS A 87 -12.28 -7.00 8.69
N LYS A 88 -12.66 -7.85 7.73
CA LYS A 88 -13.35 -9.14 7.99
C LYS A 88 -12.67 -10.03 9.05
N ASP A 89 -11.36 -10.21 8.97
CA ASP A 89 -10.62 -11.09 9.89
C ASP A 89 -10.46 -10.44 11.29
N PHE A 90 -10.27 -9.12 11.33
CA PHE A 90 -10.11 -8.38 12.57
C PHE A 90 -11.42 -8.04 13.25
N SER A 91 -12.51 -7.87 12.50
CA SER A 91 -13.84 -7.57 13.03
C SER A 91 -14.29 -8.62 14.04
N ARG A 92 -14.05 -9.89 13.73
CA ARG A 92 -14.32 -11.00 14.65
C ARG A 92 -13.37 -11.00 15.84
N ARG A 93 -12.07 -10.79 15.61
CA ARG A 93 -11.02 -10.86 16.64
C ARG A 93 -11.11 -9.73 17.66
N LEU A 94 -11.46 -8.53 17.19
CA LEU A 94 -11.43 -7.28 17.96
C LEU A 94 -12.83 -6.76 18.32
N GLY A 95 -13.90 -7.39 17.82
CA GLY A 95 -15.28 -6.94 18.07
C GLY A 95 -15.59 -5.57 17.45
N ILE A 96 -14.98 -5.25 16.31
CA ILE A 96 -15.15 -3.96 15.61
C ILE A 96 -15.94 -4.15 14.31
N GLU A 97 -16.98 -3.37 14.09
CA GLU A 97 -17.77 -3.43 12.85
C GLU A 97 -17.02 -2.81 11.66
N THR A 98 -16.23 -1.76 11.92
CA THR A 98 -15.42 -1.08 10.91
C THR A 98 -13.98 -0.95 11.41
N LEU A 99 -13.02 -1.37 10.58
CA LEU A 99 -11.59 -1.15 10.82
C LEU A 99 -11.15 0.03 9.97
N LYS A 100 -10.58 1.03 10.65
CA LYS A 100 -9.88 2.15 10.04
C LYS A 100 -8.41 2.11 10.42
N PHE A 101 -7.59 2.68 9.55
CA PHE A 101 -6.14 2.61 9.61
C PHE A 101 -5.53 3.96 10.01
N ASP A 102 -4.45 3.90 10.79
CA ASP A 102 -3.65 5.08 11.15
C ASP A 102 -2.70 5.47 10.02
N THR A 103 -2.18 4.47 9.30
CA THR A 103 -1.34 4.71 8.12
C THR A 103 -1.74 3.81 6.96
N VAL A 104 -2.01 4.40 5.79
CA VAL A 104 -2.19 3.68 4.52
C VAL A 104 -0.98 3.91 3.63
N LEU A 105 -0.30 2.84 3.22
CA LEU A 105 0.87 2.90 2.34
C LEU A 105 0.54 2.36 0.95
N PHE A 106 0.94 3.10 -0.09
CA PHE A 106 0.86 2.65 -1.47
C PHE A 106 2.24 2.85 -2.13
N ASN A 107 3.04 1.79 -2.13
CA ASN A 107 4.43 1.85 -2.60
C ASN A 107 4.51 1.58 -4.10
N PHE A 108 5.06 2.54 -4.84
CA PHE A 108 5.30 2.47 -6.28
C PHE A 108 4.05 2.11 -7.10
N PRO A 109 2.88 2.75 -6.86
CA PRO A 109 1.67 2.49 -7.62
C PRO A 109 1.91 2.68 -9.12
N HIS A 110 1.45 1.74 -9.93
CA HIS A 110 1.52 1.84 -11.39
C HIS A 110 0.42 0.98 -12.04
N VAL A 111 -0.30 1.53 -13.04
CA VAL A 111 -1.42 0.82 -13.72
C VAL A 111 -0.95 -0.43 -14.48
N ALA A 112 0.30 -0.41 -14.96
CA ALA A 112 0.97 -1.52 -15.65
C ALA A 112 0.19 -2.09 -16.87
N ALA A 113 -0.66 -1.30 -17.52
CA ALA A 113 -1.52 -1.73 -18.63
C ALA A 113 -0.83 -1.81 -20.02
N GLY A 114 0.49 -2.00 -20.08
CA GLY A 114 1.22 -2.11 -21.37
C GLY A 114 1.09 -0.89 -22.32
N ILE A 115 0.67 0.27 -21.81
CA ILE A 115 0.40 1.47 -22.62
C ILE A 115 1.72 2.03 -23.16
N LYS A 116 1.94 1.89 -24.47
CA LYS A 116 3.15 2.34 -25.17
C LYS A 116 3.23 3.87 -25.33
N ASP A 117 2.08 4.52 -25.47
CA ASP A 117 2.01 5.97 -25.57
C ASP A 117 2.27 6.60 -24.20
N GLN A 118 3.32 7.41 -24.10
CA GLN A 118 3.78 7.93 -22.82
C GLN A 118 2.77 8.89 -22.17
N ASP A 119 2.09 9.72 -22.95
CA ASP A 119 1.14 10.69 -22.42
C ASP A 119 -0.14 10.01 -21.92
N ARG A 120 -0.64 9.01 -22.66
CA ARG A 120 -1.73 8.14 -22.19
C ARG A 120 -1.35 7.37 -20.94
N ASN A 121 -0.11 6.86 -20.86
CA ASN A 121 0.38 6.17 -19.67
C ASN A 121 0.42 7.11 -18.45
N ILE A 122 0.86 8.36 -18.63
CA ILE A 122 0.82 9.38 -17.57
C ILE A 122 -0.60 9.66 -17.12
N VAL A 123 -1.54 9.87 -18.05
CA VAL A 123 -2.96 10.13 -17.72
C VAL A 123 -3.59 8.96 -16.98
N ALA A 124 -3.25 7.72 -17.34
CA ALA A 124 -3.77 6.53 -16.66
C ALA A 124 -3.29 6.47 -15.19
N ASN A 125 -1.99 6.69 -14.95
CA ASN A 125 -1.44 6.71 -13.60
C ASN A 125 -1.95 7.90 -12.77
N GLN A 126 -2.12 9.08 -13.38
CA GLN A 126 -2.76 10.23 -12.72
C GLN A 126 -4.21 9.92 -12.32
N THR A 127 -4.96 9.25 -13.19
CA THR A 127 -6.34 8.84 -12.92
C THR A 127 -6.43 7.90 -11.74
N MET A 128 -5.61 6.83 -11.73
CA MET A 128 -5.55 5.89 -10.62
C MET A 128 -5.17 6.57 -9.29
N LEU A 129 -4.17 7.45 -9.27
CA LEU A 129 -3.79 8.19 -8.07
C LEU A 129 -4.87 9.15 -7.58
N ARG A 130 -5.53 9.87 -8.50
CA ARG A 130 -6.65 10.76 -8.17
C ARG A 130 -7.79 9.99 -7.52
N ASP A 131 -8.15 8.85 -8.09
CA ASP A 131 -9.28 8.07 -7.63
C ASP A 131 -8.94 7.38 -6.30
N PHE A 132 -7.70 6.90 -6.12
CA PHE A 132 -7.17 6.48 -4.81
C PHE A 132 -7.27 7.59 -3.75
N PHE A 133 -6.80 8.81 -4.03
CA PHE A 133 -6.82 9.90 -3.05
C PHE A 133 -8.24 10.34 -2.65
N LYS A 134 -9.21 10.19 -3.55
CA LYS A 134 -10.63 10.42 -3.23
C LYS A 134 -11.21 9.35 -2.32
N ASP A 135 -10.74 8.11 -2.46
CA ASP A 135 -11.39 6.96 -1.84
C ASP A 135 -10.74 6.49 -0.54
N VAL A 136 -9.42 6.68 -0.38
CA VAL A 136 -8.68 6.32 0.83
C VAL A 136 -9.19 6.94 2.14
N PRO A 137 -9.80 8.15 2.19
CA PRO A 137 -10.36 8.68 3.44
C PRO A 137 -11.44 7.80 4.08
N HIS A 138 -12.13 6.94 3.31
CA HIS A 138 -13.17 6.05 3.84
C HIS A 138 -12.61 4.98 4.79
N VAL A 139 -11.34 4.59 4.61
CA VAL A 139 -10.65 3.58 5.43
C VAL A 139 -9.64 4.20 6.39
N LEU A 140 -9.49 5.52 6.40
CA LEU A 140 -8.53 6.24 7.24
C LEU A 140 -9.17 6.69 8.56
N ASN A 141 -8.42 6.58 9.65
CA ASN A 141 -8.76 7.21 10.91
C ASN A 141 -8.70 8.74 10.79
N GLU A 142 -9.43 9.43 11.66
CA GLU A 142 -9.25 10.87 11.83
C GLU A 142 -7.80 11.16 12.26
N GLY A 143 -7.12 12.05 11.55
CA GLY A 143 -5.70 12.33 11.76
C GLY A 143 -4.73 11.26 11.24
N GLY A 144 -5.23 10.23 10.55
CA GLY A 144 -4.39 9.23 9.89
C GLY A 144 -3.56 9.81 8.75
N SER A 145 -2.56 9.05 8.31
CA SER A 145 -1.60 9.45 7.28
C SER A 145 -1.63 8.54 6.06
N ILE A 146 -1.41 9.14 4.88
CA ILE A 146 -1.24 8.42 3.63
C ILE A 146 0.22 8.57 3.20
N ALA A 147 0.88 7.46 2.89
CA ALA A 147 2.24 7.46 2.38
C ALA A 147 2.30 6.82 1.00
N VAL A 148 2.67 7.61 0.00
CA VAL A 148 2.87 7.15 -1.38
C VAL A 148 4.34 7.29 -1.74
N SER A 149 4.95 6.19 -2.16
CA SER A 149 6.33 6.17 -2.66
C SER A 149 6.32 6.12 -4.19
N LEU A 150 7.04 7.02 -4.85
CA LEU A 150 7.22 6.97 -6.30
C LEU A 150 8.71 6.82 -6.64
N ALA A 151 8.99 6.18 -7.77
CA ALA A 151 10.33 6.23 -8.35
C ALA A 151 10.67 7.67 -8.77
N LEU A 152 11.96 7.98 -8.81
CA LEU A 152 12.44 9.30 -9.22
C LEU A 152 12.59 9.37 -10.74
N GLY A 153 12.32 10.56 -11.30
CA GLY A 153 12.55 10.85 -12.71
C GLY A 153 11.43 11.67 -13.35
N LYS A 154 11.74 12.30 -14.49
CA LYS A 154 10.84 13.23 -15.19
C LYS A 154 9.45 12.66 -15.48
N THR A 155 9.34 11.37 -15.78
CA THR A 155 8.04 10.74 -16.04
C THR A 155 7.15 10.73 -14.80
N TYR A 156 7.69 10.38 -13.63
CA TYR A 156 6.94 10.33 -12.37
C TYR A 156 6.63 11.72 -11.81
N GLU A 157 7.48 12.72 -12.09
CA GLU A 157 7.19 14.11 -11.77
C GLU A 157 5.94 14.62 -12.50
N ARG A 158 5.75 14.21 -13.76
CA ARG A 158 4.55 14.54 -14.55
C ARG A 158 3.27 13.94 -13.98
N TRP A 159 3.35 12.96 -13.09
CA TRP A 159 2.15 12.43 -12.42
C TRP A 159 1.58 13.40 -11.38
N ASN A 160 2.33 14.43 -10.99
CA ASN A 160 1.85 15.52 -10.12
C ASN A 160 1.18 15.03 -8.81
N LEU A 161 1.80 14.05 -8.14
CA LEU A 161 1.27 13.41 -6.93
C LEU A 161 0.73 14.42 -5.90
N LYS A 162 1.49 15.48 -5.62
CA LYS A 162 1.11 16.52 -4.65
C LYS A 162 -0.10 17.34 -5.10
N GLY A 163 -0.21 17.65 -6.39
CA GLY A 163 -1.37 18.33 -6.95
C GLY A 163 -2.62 17.46 -6.87
N LEU A 164 -2.51 16.19 -7.28
CA LEU A 164 -3.63 15.23 -7.21
C LEU A 164 -4.14 15.03 -5.78
N ALA A 165 -3.23 14.92 -4.80
CA ALA A 165 -3.61 14.81 -3.38
C ALA A 165 -4.31 16.10 -2.89
N LYS A 166 -3.80 17.28 -3.28
CA LYS A 166 -4.39 18.57 -2.93
C LYS A 166 -5.80 18.73 -3.50
N ASP A 167 -6.03 18.29 -4.73
CA ASP A 167 -7.36 18.34 -5.37
C ASP A 167 -8.38 17.43 -4.67
N ALA A 168 -7.91 16.41 -3.94
CA ALA A 168 -8.73 15.56 -3.06
C ALA A 168 -8.86 16.12 -1.62
N GLY A 169 -8.39 17.34 -1.36
CA GLY A 169 -8.46 17.97 -0.04
C GLY A 169 -7.39 17.52 0.95
N LEU A 170 -6.36 16.79 0.49
CA LEU A 170 -5.25 16.34 1.33
C LEU A 170 -4.11 17.37 1.36
N GLN A 171 -3.33 17.36 2.44
CA GLN A 171 -2.15 18.20 2.58
C GLN A 171 -0.89 17.35 2.76
N LEU A 172 0.20 17.77 2.11
CA LEU A 172 1.50 17.16 2.32
C LEU A 172 2.01 17.50 3.73
N ALA A 173 2.04 16.50 4.61
CA ALA A 173 2.64 16.65 5.94
C ALA A 173 4.18 16.65 5.89
N ARG A 174 4.77 15.70 5.16
CA ARG A 174 6.23 15.53 5.04
C ARG A 174 6.59 14.73 3.78
N SER A 175 7.82 14.89 3.30
CA SER A 175 8.39 14.07 2.23
C SER A 175 9.83 13.71 2.53
N GLY A 176 10.27 12.52 2.10
CA GLY A 176 11.62 12.03 2.32
C GLY A 176 11.96 10.89 1.37
N GLN A 177 13.17 10.37 1.50
CA GLN A 177 13.64 9.27 0.66
C GLN A 177 13.12 7.93 1.21
N PHE A 178 12.51 7.13 0.33
CA PHE A 178 12.30 5.70 0.57
C PHE A 178 13.65 4.98 0.41
N VAL A 179 14.06 4.24 1.43
CA VAL A 179 15.33 3.51 1.45
C VAL A 179 15.01 2.04 1.66
N GLY A 180 15.01 1.24 0.57
CA GLY A 180 14.68 -0.18 0.65
C GLY A 180 15.54 -0.96 1.65
N ALA A 181 16.81 -0.61 1.78
CA ALA A 181 17.73 -1.21 2.76
C ALA A 181 17.36 -0.96 4.24
N ALA A 182 16.40 -0.06 4.53
CA ALA A 182 15.85 0.10 5.86
C ALA A 182 14.84 -1.02 6.23
N PHE A 183 14.43 -1.83 5.26
CA PHE A 183 13.48 -2.92 5.39
C PHE A 183 14.20 -4.24 5.06
N PRO A 184 14.75 -4.95 6.07
CA PRO A 184 15.44 -6.23 5.85
C PRO A 184 14.57 -7.23 5.08
N GLY A 185 15.13 -7.87 4.06
CA GLY A 185 14.40 -8.83 3.22
C GLY A 185 13.48 -8.21 2.17
N TYR A 186 13.29 -6.88 2.14
CA TYR A 186 12.46 -6.24 1.12
C TYR A 186 13.10 -6.35 -0.27
N GLU A 187 12.32 -6.84 -1.23
CA GLU A 187 12.68 -6.86 -2.64
C GLU A 187 11.65 -6.10 -3.48
N HIS A 188 12.11 -5.06 -4.19
CA HIS A 188 11.25 -4.34 -5.11
C HIS A 188 10.88 -5.23 -6.30
N ARG A 189 9.58 -5.59 -6.41
CA ARG A 189 9.02 -6.31 -7.54
C ARG A 189 8.29 -5.34 -8.47
N ARG A 190 8.54 -5.46 -9.77
CA ARG A 190 7.75 -4.78 -10.80
C ARG A 190 6.57 -5.67 -11.15
N THR A 191 5.37 -5.10 -11.24
CA THR A 191 4.25 -5.80 -11.87
C THR A 191 4.62 -6.08 -13.32
N SER A 192 4.70 -7.35 -13.70
CA SER A 192 4.81 -7.75 -15.11
C SER A 192 3.51 -7.36 -15.80
N GLY A 193 3.59 -6.39 -16.71
CA GLY A 193 2.49 -5.98 -17.59
C GLY A 193 2.75 -6.39 -19.03
#